data_AF-A0AAV8Y2R7-F1
#
_entry.id   AF-A0AAV8Y2R7-F1
#
_cell.length_a   1.000
_cell.length_b   1.000
_cell.length_c   1.000
_cell.angle_alpha   90.00
_cell.angle_beta   90.00
_cell.angle_gamma   90.00
#
_symmetry.space_group_name_H-M   'P 1'
#
loop_
_entity.id
_entity.type
_entity.pdbx_description
1 polymer ?
#
loop_
_entity_poly.entity_id
_entity_poly.type
_entity_poly.pdbx_seq_one_letter_code
_entity_poly.pdbx_strand_id
1 'polypeptide(L)'
;MLLISTSHDDDKIDPQTGKPEMIIDYNQTKCGVDVVDQLCSNYNCVRSTRRWQMTVFYSLLNISGINSQVIYTSNNTNRKVM
;
A
#
# COMPACT_ATOMS: atom_id res chain seq x y z
N MET A 1 -18.42 -1.50 -11.46
CA MET A 1 -16.95 -1.56 -11.47
C MET A 1 -16.56 -2.59 -12.51
N LEU A 2 -15.71 -2.24 -13.46
CA LEU A 2 -15.19 -3.17 -14.47
C LEU A 2 -13.78 -3.56 -14.06
N LEU A 3 -13.48 -4.85 -14.08
CA LEU A 3 -12.17 -5.41 -13.77
C LEU A 3 -11.67 -6.21 -14.97
N ILE A 4 -10.37 -6.18 -15.18
CA ILE A 4 -9.67 -6.94 -16.21
C ILE A 4 -8.53 -7.66 -15.50
N SER A 5 -8.37 -8.94 -15.77
CA SER A 5 -7.28 -9.76 -15.25
C SER A 5 -6.71 -10.62 -16.35
N THR A 6 -5.40 -10.83 -16.31
CA THR A 6 -4.68 -11.82 -17.14
C THR A 6 -4.35 -13.09 -16.37
N SER A 7 -4.73 -13.18 -15.09
CA SER A 7 -4.46 -14.34 -14.22
C SER A 7 -5.68 -15.22 -14.01
N HIS A 8 -6.86 -14.75 -14.40
CA HIS A 8 -8.12 -15.48 -14.31
C HIS A 8 -8.59 -15.79 -15.74
N ASP A 9 -8.55 -17.05 -16.13
CA ASP A 9 -8.95 -17.53 -17.45
C ASP A 9 -10.42 -18.00 -17.50
N ASP A 10 -11.11 -17.98 -16.35
CA ASP A 10 -12.50 -18.41 -16.20
C ASP A 10 -13.36 -17.37 -15.45
N ASP A 11 -14.66 -17.62 -15.41
CA ASP A 11 -15.68 -16.78 -14.77
C ASP A 11 -16.06 -17.30 -13.37
N LYS A 12 -15.10 -17.90 -12.65
CA LYS A 12 -15.34 -18.48 -11.32
C LYS A 12 -15.96 -17.48 -10.35
N ILE A 13 -16.99 -17.97 -9.65
CA ILE A 13 -17.70 -17.24 -8.61
C ILE A 13 -17.44 -17.95 -7.28
N ASP A 14 -17.04 -17.17 -6.28
CA ASP A 14 -16.92 -17.68 -4.91
C ASP A 14 -18.31 -18.00 -4.34
N PRO A 15 -18.57 -19.26 -3.92
CA PRO A 15 -19.87 -19.67 -3.41
C PRO A 15 -20.24 -19.02 -2.08
N GLN A 16 -19.30 -18.48 -1.31
CA GLN A 16 -19.62 -17.83 -0.03
C GLN A 16 -20.12 -16.40 -0.20
N THR A 17 -19.46 -15.62 -1.05
CA THR A 17 -19.80 -14.19 -1.25
C THR A 17 -20.69 -13.94 -2.46
N GLY A 18 -20.81 -14.91 -3.36
CA GLY A 18 -21.53 -14.77 -4.64
C GLY A 18 -20.85 -13.79 -5.59
N LYS A 19 -19.57 -13.47 -5.38
CA LYS A 19 -18.78 -12.53 -6.20
C LYS A 19 -17.80 -13.30 -7.09
N PRO A 20 -17.51 -12.79 -8.30
CA PRO A 20 -16.40 -13.29 -9.10
C PRO A 20 -15.10 -13.32 -8.29
N GLU A 21 -14.33 -14.41 -8.42
CA GLU A 21 -13.04 -14.60 -7.73
C GLU A 21 -12.09 -13.43 -8.00
N MET A 22 -12.08 -12.93 -9.25
CA MET A 22 -11.34 -11.73 -9.65
C MET A 22 -11.62 -10.49 -8.78
N ILE A 23 -12.86 -10.30 -8.33
CA ILE A 23 -13.22 -9.18 -7.43
C ILE A 23 -12.64 -9.39 -6.04
N ILE A 24 -12.58 -10.63 -5.56
CA ILE A 24 -12.06 -10.96 -4.24
C ILE A 24 -10.56 -10.69 -4.22
N ASP A 25 -9.82 -11.23 -5.20
CA ASP A 25 -8.39 -11.06 -5.34
C ASP A 25 -7.98 -9.59 -5.49
N TYR A 26 -8.72 -8.85 -6.32
CA TYR A 26 -8.52 -7.41 -6.45
C TYR A 26 -8.73 -6.69 -5.11
N ASN A 27 -9.81 -7.00 -4.38
CA ASN A 27 -10.10 -6.33 -3.11
C ASN A 27 -9.08 -6.66 -2.01
N GLN A 28 -8.47 -7.84 -2.05
CA GLN A 28 -7.41 -8.21 -1.11
C GLN A 28 -6.11 -7.41 -1.34
N THR A 29 -5.82 -7.02 -2.57
CA THR A 29 -4.54 -6.41 -2.94
C THR A 29 -4.59 -4.90 -3.20
N LYS A 30 -5.77 -4.35 -3.54
CA LYS A 30 -5.93 -2.94 -3.95
C LYS A 30 -5.45 -1.91 -2.91
N CYS A 31 -5.50 -2.24 -1.61
CA CYS A 31 -5.30 -1.27 -0.53
C CYS A 31 -3.81 -0.92 -0.29
N GLY A 32 -2.86 -1.58 -0.96
CA GLY A 32 -1.44 -1.41 -0.66
C GLY A 32 -0.94 0.04 -0.79
N VAL A 33 -1.30 0.72 -1.87
CA VAL A 33 -0.93 2.13 -2.10
C VAL A 33 -1.65 3.06 -1.14
N ASP A 34 -2.95 2.85 -0.93
CA ASP A 34 -3.76 3.66 -0.01
C ASP A 34 -3.20 3.64 1.43
N VAL A 35 -2.70 2.49 1.88
CA VAL A 35 -2.06 2.35 3.20
C VAL A 35 -0.76 3.15 3.27
N VAL A 36 0.08 3.12 2.24
CA VAL A 36 1.32 3.91 2.19
C VAL A 36 1.01 5.40 2.16
N ASP A 37 0.01 5.83 1.39
CA ASP A 37 -0.44 7.23 1.33
C ASP A 37 -0.99 7.69 2.69
N GLN A 38 -1.77 6.86 3.37
CA GLN A 38 -2.26 7.14 4.71
C GLN A 38 -1.11 7.29 5.72
N LEU A 39 -0.11 6.39 5.67
CA LEU A 39 1.07 6.47 6.54
C LEU A 39 1.91 7.72 6.23
N CYS A 40 2.09 8.06 4.95
CA CYS A 40 2.79 9.28 4.55
C CYS A 40 2.06 10.55 5.02
N SER A 41 0.73 10.54 5.06
CA SER A 41 -0.08 11.63 5.60
C SER A 41 0.03 11.73 7.12
N ASN A 42 -0.04 10.60 7.83
CA ASN A 42 0.00 10.54 9.29
C ASN A 42 1.39 10.86 9.87
N TYR A 43 2.45 10.38 9.20
CA TYR A 43 3.85 10.53 9.63
C TYR A 43 4.62 11.44 8.67
N ASN A 44 4.03 12.60 8.37
CA ASN A 44 4.54 13.52 7.37
C ASN A 44 5.65 14.45 7.89
N CYS A 45 6.81 14.45 7.23
CA CYS A 45 7.91 15.37 7.51
C CYS A 45 7.97 16.61 6.60
N VAL A 46 7.02 16.75 5.66
CA VAL A 46 6.98 17.89 4.72
C VAL A 46 6.92 19.23 5.47
N ARG A 47 7.62 20.23 4.93
CA ARG A 47 7.56 21.62 5.35
C ARG A 47 7.17 22.51 4.18
N SER A 48 6.45 23.59 4.46
CA SER A 48 6.10 24.57 3.44
C SER A 48 7.37 25.15 2.83
N THR A 49 7.49 25.07 1.51
CA THR A 49 8.66 25.48 0.75
C THR A 49 8.25 25.99 -0.62
N ARG A 50 9.00 26.96 -1.16
CA ARG A 50 8.81 27.49 -2.52
C ARG A 50 9.68 26.77 -3.55
N ARG A 51 10.47 25.78 -3.13
CA ARG A 51 11.38 25.01 -3.99
C ARG A 51 10.77 23.63 -4.22
N TRP A 52 10.31 23.34 -5.44
CA TRP A 52 9.64 22.07 -5.75
C TRP A 52 10.54 20.84 -5.50
N GLN A 53 11.86 21.01 -5.62
CA GLN A 53 12.84 19.95 -5.33
C GLN A 53 12.75 19.49 -3.87
N MET A 54 12.47 20.41 -2.95
CA MET A 54 12.31 20.08 -1.54
C MET A 54 11.03 19.27 -1.30
N THR A 55 9.96 19.52 -2.05
CA THR A 55 8.74 18.70 -1.99
C THR A 55 9.05 17.25 -2.35
N VAL A 56 9.78 17.03 -3.45
CA VAL A 56 10.21 15.67 -3.86
C VAL A 56 11.10 15.03 -2.81
N PHE A 57 12.05 15.79 -2.24
CA PHE A 57 12.91 15.30 -1.17
C PHE A 57 12.12 14.84 0.06
N TYR A 58 11.13 15.61 0.50
CA TYR A 58 10.29 15.22 1.64
C TYR A 58 9.42 14.00 1.35
N SER A 59 8.89 13.85 0.13
CA SER A 59 8.17 12.64 -0.28
C SER A 59 9.07 11.41 -0.22
N LEU A 60 10.30 11.50 -0.73
CA LEU A 60 11.27 10.41 -0.64
C LEU A 60 11.61 10.07 0.80
N LEU A 61 11.74 11.07 1.68
CA LEU A 61 12.03 10.88 3.08
C LEU A 61 10.89 10.12 3.80
N ASN A 62 9.63 10.52 3.58
CA ASN A 62 8.47 9.81 4.15
C ASN A 62 8.42 8.34 3.70
N ILE A 63 8.60 8.07 2.41
CA ILE A 63 8.64 6.70 1.86
C ILE A 63 9.81 5.91 2.45
N SER A 64 11.00 6.52 2.57
CA SER A 64 12.18 5.87 3.15
C SER A 64 11.95 5.48 4.62
N GLY A 65 11.24 6.31 5.39
CA GLY A 65 10.87 6.02 6.77
C GLY A 65 9.99 4.77 6.86
N ILE A 66 8.93 4.71 6.05
CA ILE A 66 8.03 3.54 5.99
C ILE A 66 8.80 2.27 5.59
N ASN A 67 9.61 2.34 4.52
CA ASN A 67 10.40 1.19 4.06
C ASN A 67 11.42 0.72 5.10
N SER A 68 12.05 1.65 5.82
CA SER A 68 12.99 1.31 6.89
C SER A 68 12.31 0.55 8.02
N GLN A 69 11.07 0.93 8.37
CA GLN A 69 10.27 0.23 9.38
C GLN A 69 9.89 -1.17 8.91
N VAL A 70 9.46 -1.32 7.64
CA VAL A 70 9.15 -2.64 7.06
C VAL A 70 10.37 -3.56 7.17
N ILE A 71 11.55 -3.11 6.73
CA ILE A 71 12.80 -3.88 6.81
C ILE A 71 13.14 -4.21 8.26
N TYR A 72 13.03 -3.24 9.17
CA TYR A 72 13.30 -3.45 10.59
C TYR A 72 12.40 -4.52 11.19
N THR A 73 11.09 -4.44 10.97
CA THR A 73 10.11 -5.41 11.48
C THR A 73 10.31 -6.79 10.86
N SER A 74 10.62 -6.87 9.55
CA SER A 74 10.93 -8.15 8.88
C SER A 74 12.18 -8.82 9.45
N ASN A 75 13.18 -8.05 9.85
CA ASN A 75 14.43 -8.58 10.41
C ASN A 75 14.36 -8.83 11.93
N ASN A 76 13.36 -8.29 12.63
CA ASN A 76 13.22 -8.37 14.09
C ASN A 76 11.89 -9.00 14.51
N THR A 77 11.56 -10.17 13.97
CA THR A 77 10.27 -10.85 14.12
C THR A 77 9.83 -11.09 15.58
N ASN A 78 10.79 -11.18 16.51
CA ASN A 78 10.53 -11.37 17.96
C ASN A 78 10.28 -10.07 18.75
N ARG A 79 10.46 -8.90 18.13
CA ARG A 79 10.03 -7.61 18.69
C ARG A 79 8.96 -7.03 17.78
N LYS A 80 7.73 -7.52 17.93
CA LYS A 80 6.58 -6.74 17.48
C LYS A 80 6.49 -5.52 18.38
N VAL A 81 7.07 -4.41 17.93
CA VAL A 81 6.77 -3.09 18.49
C VAL A 81 5.52 -2.59 17.79
N MET A 82 4.41 -3.31 18.04
CA MET A 82 3.02 -2.89 17.84
C MET A 82 2.10 -3.93 18.48
#